data_AF-A0A2G6PIG1-F1
#
_entry.id   AF-A0A2G6PIG1-F1
#
_cell.length_a   1.000
_cell.length_b   1.000
_cell.length_c   1.000
_cell.angle_alpha   90.00
_cell.angle_beta   90.00
_cell.angle_gamma   90.00
#
_symmetry.space_group_name_H-M   'P 1'
#
loop_
_entity.id
_entity.type
_entity.pdbx_description
1 polymer ?
#
loop_
_entity_poly.entity_id
_entity_poly.type
_entity_poly.pdbx_seq_one_letter_code
_entity_poly.pdbx_strand_id
1 'polypeptide(L)'
;QHGAGGISDVEIVGPRMVLVLELKLAGGGITPEGALRQVAQREYTTKHIGGERDVWAIGAVMGERCRIEWREERVWEGKTGQE
;
A
#
# COMPACT_ATOMS: atom_id res chain seq x y z
N GLN A 1 8.33 24.90 2.96
CA GLN A 1 8.46 23.54 2.42
C GLN A 1 7.74 22.59 3.38
N HIS A 2 6.58 22.06 3.00
CA HIS A 2 5.92 21.01 3.79
C HIS A 2 6.30 19.67 3.15
N GLY A 3 7.38 19.07 3.64
CA GLY A 3 7.73 17.71 3.27
C GLY A 3 6.66 16.76 3.80
N ALA A 4 5.76 16.31 2.94
CA ALA A 4 4.86 15.20 3.24
C ALA A 4 5.65 13.89 3.16
N GLY A 5 6.51 13.67 4.16
CA GLY A 5 7.14 12.37 4.40
C GLY A 5 6.05 11.38 4.78
N GLY A 6 5.67 10.55 3.82
CA GLY A 6 4.84 9.38 4.10
C GLY A 6 5.69 8.31 4.76
N ILE A 7 5.09 7.55 5.67
CA ILE A 7 5.70 6.32 6.16
C ILE A 7 5.30 5.23 5.18
N SER A 8 6.29 4.64 4.52
CA SER A 8 6.12 3.45 3.69
C SER A 8 6.56 2.27 4.53
N ASP A 9 5.69 1.27 4.69
CA ASP A 9 6.02 0.05 5.41
C ASP A 9 5.58 -1.18 4.61
N VAL A 10 6.26 -2.30 4.83
CA VAL A 10 5.96 -3.59 4.20
C VAL A 10 5.69 -4.59 5.32
N GLU A 11 4.50 -5.17 5.30
CA GLU A 11 4.09 -6.14 6.31
C GLU A 11 3.72 -7.47 5.65
N ILE A 12 4.24 -8.57 6.21
CA ILE A 12 3.82 -9.91 5.83
C ILE A 12 2.74 -10.31 6.82
N VAL A 13 1.49 -10.37 6.36
CA VAL A 13 0.35 -10.68 7.21
C VAL A 13 -0.12 -12.11 6.93
N GLY A 14 -0.08 -12.92 7.98
CA GLY A 14 -0.39 -14.35 7.88
C GLY A 14 0.59 -15.11 6.97
N PRO A 15 0.31 -16.39 6.71
CA PRO A 15 1.26 -17.26 6.00
C PRO A 15 1.40 -16.97 4.50
N ARG A 16 0.54 -16.11 3.90
CA ARG A 16 0.34 -16.07 2.44
C ARG A 16 0.18 -14.68 1.80
N MET A 17 0.20 -13.59 2.57
CA MET A 17 -0.09 -12.25 2.05
C MET A 17 1.06 -11.27 2.31
N VAL A 18 1.40 -10.46 1.31
CA VAL A 18 2.34 -9.34 1.44
C VAL A 18 1.56 -8.04 1.25
N LEU A 19 1.65 -7.15 2.24
CA LEU A 19 1.03 -5.82 2.21
C LEU A 19 2.12 -4.76 2.02
N VAL A 20 1.91 -3.86 1.06
CA VAL A 20 2.73 -2.67 0.87
C VAL A 20 1.87 -1.45 1.19
N LEU A 21 2.22 -0.71 2.25
CA LEU A 21 1.45 0.41 2.76
C LEU A 21 2.19 1.72 2.50
N GLU A 22 1.48 2.75 2.01
CA GLU A 22 1.91 4.14 2.15
C GLU A 22 0.89 4.89 3.00
N LEU A 23 1.34 5.39 4.16
CA LEU A 23 0.55 6.23 5.05
C LEU A 23 0.94 7.70 4.88
N LYS A 24 -0.02 8.54 4.55
CA LYS A 24 0.14 10.01 4.46
C LYS A 24 -0.63 10.72 5.56
N LEU A 25 -0.19 11.91 5.95
CA LEU A 25 -1.00 12.83 6.74
C LEU A 25 -2.01 13.54 5.82
N ALA A 26 -3.24 13.71 6.28
CA ALA A 26 -4.27 14.42 5.54
C ALA A 26 -3.89 15.90 5.41
N GLY A 27 -3.72 16.35 4.17
CA GLY A 27 -3.39 17.73 3.83
C GLY A 27 -3.25 17.88 2.32
N GLY A 28 -3.54 19.07 1.79
CA GLY A 28 -3.32 19.36 0.36
C GLY A 28 -4.12 18.50 -0.62
N GLY A 29 -5.27 17.97 -0.23
CA GLY A 29 -6.12 17.14 -1.10
C GLY A 29 -5.66 15.68 -1.26
N ILE A 30 -4.77 15.20 -0.39
CA ILE A 30 -4.36 13.79 -0.39
C ILE A 30 -5.54 12.91 0.04
N THR A 31 -5.92 11.97 -0.82
CA THR A 31 -6.94 10.95 -0.56
C THR A 31 -6.31 9.55 -0.49
N PRO A 32 -6.99 8.56 0.11
CA PRO A 32 -6.57 7.16 0.08
C PRO A 32 -6.30 6.63 -1.34
N GLU A 33 -7.12 7.00 -2.33
CA GLU A 33 -6.92 6.61 -3.73
C GLU A 33 -5.68 7.26 -4.35
N GLY A 34 -5.35 8.48 -3.94
CA GLY A 34 -4.11 9.16 -4.32
C GLY A 34 -2.88 8.50 -3.70
N ALA A 35 -2.96 8.11 -2.43
CA ALA A 35 -1.91 7.35 -1.75
C ALA A 35 -1.71 5.97 -2.38
N LEU A 36 -2.79 5.25 -2.70
CA LEU A 36 -2.75 3.95 -3.35
C LEU A 36 -2.10 4.02 -4.74
N ARG A 37 -2.45 5.03 -5.54
CA ARG A 37 -1.79 5.29 -6.83
C ARG A 37 -0.30 5.55 -6.69
N GLN A 38 0.13 6.23 -5.63
CA GLN A 38 1.55 6.41 -5.35
C GLN A 38 2.25 5.11 -4.97
N VAL A 39 1.61 4.23 -4.18
CA VAL A 39 2.13 2.88 -3.89
C VAL A 39 2.33 2.09 -5.19
N ALA A 40 1.34 2.11 -6.08
CA ALA A 40 1.40 1.41 -7.36
C ALA A 40 2.49 1.95 -8.30
N GLN A 41 2.77 3.26 -8.26
CA GLN A 41 3.82 3.90 -9.07
C GLN A 41 5.24 3.74 -8.51
N ARG A 42 5.38 3.30 -7.26
CA ARG A 42 6.69 3.09 -6.64
C ARG A 42 7.23 1.71 -6.95
N GLU A 43 8.55 1.60 -7.06
CA GLU A 43 9.24 0.32 -7.27
C GLU A 43 9.08 -0.70 -6.12
N TYR A 44 8.40 -0.34 -5.03
CA TYR A 44 8.13 -1.27 -3.93
C TYR A 44 7.17 -2.39 -4.36
N THR A 45 6.10 -2.07 -5.09
CA THR A 45 5.16 -3.10 -5.56
C THR A 45 5.82 -4.04 -6.57
N THR A 46 6.65 -3.52 -7.47
CA THR A 46 7.35 -4.32 -8.49
C THR A 46 8.37 -5.30 -7.91
N LYS A 47 8.96 -5.02 -6.75
CA LYS A 47 9.86 -5.96 -6.04
C LYS A 47 9.15 -7.19 -5.48
N HIS A 48 7.85 -7.11 -5.27
CA HIS A 48 7.06 -8.19 -4.67
C HIS A 48 6.16 -8.91 -5.68
N ILE A 49 5.88 -8.27 -6.83
CA ILE A 49 5.23 -8.87 -7.99
C ILE A 49 6.07 -10.04 -8.54
N GLY A 50 5.40 -11.13 -8.93
CA GLY A 50 6.04 -12.31 -9.56
C GLY A 50 6.23 -13.52 -8.64
N GLY A 51 5.97 -13.35 -7.35
CA GLY A 51 6.03 -14.44 -6.36
C GLY A 51 4.81 -15.35 -6.32
N GLU A 52 4.87 -16.37 -5.46
CA GLU A 52 3.79 -17.32 -5.17
C GLU A 52 2.67 -16.71 -4.30
N ARG A 53 2.90 -15.54 -3.71
CA ARG A 53 2.02 -14.90 -2.74
C ARG A 53 1.25 -13.75 -3.38
N ASP A 54 0.02 -13.54 -2.91
CA ASP A 54 -0.75 -12.36 -3.24
C ASP A 54 -0.06 -11.12 -2.69
N VAL A 55 -0.03 -10.06 -3.51
CA VAL A 55 0.49 -8.76 -3.10
C VAL A 55 -0.65 -7.76 -3.14
N TRP A 56 -0.86 -7.12 -2.01
CA TRP A 56 -1.82 -6.05 -1.86
C TRP A 56 -1.11 -4.73 -1.61
N ALA A 57 -1.50 -3.71 -2.35
CA ALA A 57 -1.11 -2.34 -2.11
C ALA A 57 -2.18 -1.66 -1.28
N ILE A 58 -1.78 -0.90 -0.26
CA ILE A 58 -2.68 -0.15 0.61
C ILE A 58 -2.23 1.31 0.63
N GLY A 59 -3.12 2.20 0.19
CA GLY A 59 -2.99 3.64 0.38
C GLY A 59 -3.79 4.06 1.60
N ALA A 60 -3.12 4.66 2.59
CA ALA A 60 -3.77 5.14 3.81
C ALA A 60 -3.50 6.62 4.03
N VAL A 61 -4.49 7.30 4.61
CA VAL A 61 -4.42 8.71 4.99
C VAL A 61 -4.86 8.84 6.44
N MET A 62 -4.03 9.49 7.25
CA MET A 62 -4.33 9.83 8.63
C MET A 62 -4.83 11.27 8.71
N GLY A 63 -6.12 11.42 8.99
CA GLY A 63 -6.79 12.69 9.20
C GLY A 63 -6.67 13.25 10.61
N GLU A 64 -7.51 14.24 10.89
CA GLU A 64 -7.66 14.80 12.22
C GLU A 64 -8.00 13.71 13.25
N ARG A 65 -7.55 13.91 14.49
CA ARG A 65 -7.78 12.97 15.61
C ARG A 65 -7.29 11.54 15.32
N CYS A 66 -6.26 11.41 14.48
CA CYS A 66 -5.68 10.13 14.08
C CYS A 66 -6.66 9.16 13.41
N ARG A 67 -7.75 9.66 12.80
CA ARG A 67 -8.65 8.82 12.03
C ARG A 67 -7.94 8.37 10.75
N ILE A 68 -7.83 7.07 10.55
CA ILE A 68 -7.22 6.50 9.34
C ILE A 68 -8.33 6.15 8.36
N GLU A 69 -8.20 6.62 7.14
CA GLU A 69 -8.97 6.17 5.97
C GLU A 69 -8.00 5.46 5.03
N TRP A 70 -8.42 4.32 4.46
CA TRP A 70 -7.57 3.56 3.57
C TRP A 70 -8.33 2.96 2.39
N ARG A 71 -7.56 2.63 1.36
CA ARG A 71 -7.99 1.87 0.19
C ARG A 71 -6.93 0.82 -0.10
N GLU A 72 -7.39 -0.33 -0.56
CA GLU A 72 -6.53 -1.46 -0.90
C GLU A 72 -6.87 -1.98 -2.29
N GLU A 73 -5.85 -2.52 -2.96
CA GLU A 73 -5.98 -3.17 -4.25
C GLU A 73 -5.01 -4.36 -4.33
N ARG A 74 -5.51 -5.50 -4.82
CA ARG A 74 -4.65 -6.64 -5.13
C ARG A 74 -3.90 -6.35 -6.42
N VAL A 75 -2.61 -6.07 -6.30
CA VAL A 75 -1.73 -5.70 -7.42
C VAL A 75 -1.05 -6.91 -8.06
N TRP A 76 -1.05 -8.05 -7.36
CA TRP A 76 -0.58 -9.32 -7.89
C TRP A 76 -1.40 -10.45 -7.32
N GLU A 77 -1.86 -11.33 -8.21
CA GLU A 77 -2.35 -12.64 -7.83
C GLU A 77 -1.15 -13.58 -7.80
N GLY A 78 -0.85 -14.08 -6.61
CA GLY A 78 0.21 -15.06 -6.40
C GLY A 78 -0.02 -16.27 -7.30
N LYS A 79 1.08 -16.90 -7.71
CA LYS A 79 1.01 -18.21 -8.36
C LYS A 79 0.66 -19.26 -7.31
N THR A 80 -0.58 -19.27 -6.82
CA THR A 80 -1.10 -20.45 -6.13
C THR A 80 -1.11 -21.58 -7.13
N GLY A 81 -0.41 -22.68 -6.78
CA GLY A 81 -0.26 -23.86 -7.61
C GLY A 81 -1.53 -24.22 -8.37
N GLN A 82 -1.47 -24.03 -9.69
CA GLN A 82 -1.99 -25.03 -10.61
C GLN A 82 -1.01 -26.21 -10.52
N GLU A 83 -1.20 -27.07 -9.52
CA GLU A 83 -0.71 -28.46 -9.54
C GLU A 83 -1.92 -29.39 -9.57
#